data_AF-R6VGW1-F1
#
_entry.id   AF-R6VGW1-F1
#
_cell.length_a   1.000
_cell.length_b   1.000
_cell.length_c   1.000
_cell.angle_alpha   90.00
_cell.angle_beta   90.00
_cell.angle_gamma   90.00
#
_symmetry.space_group_name_H-M   'P 1'
#
loop_
_entity.id
_entity.type
_entity.pdbx_description
1 polymer ?
#
loop_
_entity_poly.entity_id
_entity_poly.type
_entity_poly.pdbx_seq_one_letter_code
_entity_poly.pdbx_strand_id
1 'polypeptide(L)'
;MIHKRKNLQRQQRSSMLGLYTAFLTVLSASIVLMPIGIKMADKTMAISYTSGAMFWIGLIGTIAMAIFITYSKCRSSEFKKNYPHLKQLGIIHFFQNTPALICDVLMFLSIVGFVIVRIWFWETIYPFLVLSILIFSFGMHCMLNGSNYIYTNFK
;
A
#
# COMPACT_ATOMS: atom_id res chain seq x y z
N MET A 1 -21.57 7.72 27.28
CA MET A 1 -21.81 7.39 25.85
C MET A 1 -20.78 7.99 24.88
N ILE A 2 -20.40 9.27 25.00
CA ILE A 2 -19.47 9.94 24.07
C ILE A 2 -18.08 9.27 24.01
N HIS A 3 -17.54 8.85 25.14
CA HIS A 3 -16.21 8.21 25.21
C HIS A 3 -16.15 6.86 24.47
N LYS A 4 -17.22 6.05 24.56
CA LYS A 4 -17.34 4.76 23.85
C LYS A 4 -17.35 4.96 22.33
N ARG A 5 -18.02 6.02 21.84
CA ARG A 5 -18.13 6.35 20.41
C ARG A 5 -16.79 6.78 19.80
N LYS A 6 -15.97 7.53 20.54
CA LYS A 6 -14.61 7.93 20.10
C LYS A 6 -13.67 6.73 20.00
N ASN A 7 -13.71 5.82 20.96
CA ASN A 7 -12.89 4.60 20.94
C ASN A 7 -13.23 3.69 19.75
N LEU A 8 -14.53 3.52 19.44
CA LEU A 8 -15.00 2.78 18.27
C LEU A 8 -14.49 3.38 16.94
N GLN A 9 -14.54 4.71 16.79
CA GLN A 9 -14.03 5.38 15.59
C GLN A 9 -12.52 5.23 15.42
N ARG A 10 -11.76 5.30 16.51
CA ARG A 10 -10.31 5.10 16.50
C ARG A 10 -9.94 3.66 16.12
N GLN A 11 -10.63 2.67 16.70
CA GLN A 11 -10.45 1.27 16.35
C GLN A 11 -10.76 1.04 14.86
N GLN A 12 -11.87 1.60 14.37
CA GLN A 12 -12.25 1.48 12.96
C GLN A 12 -11.19 2.05 12.01
N ARG A 13 -10.63 3.23 12.31
CA ARG A 13 -9.56 3.86 11.50
C ARG A 13 -8.27 3.05 11.48
N SER A 14 -7.87 2.47 12.62
CA SER A 14 -6.72 1.55 12.68
C SER A 14 -6.95 0.28 11.87
N SER A 15 -8.18 -0.27 11.91
CA SER A 15 -8.55 -1.42 11.08
C SER A 15 -8.54 -1.10 9.59
N MET A 16 -8.94 0.12 9.19
CA MET A 16 -8.88 0.54 7.77
C MET A 16 -7.45 0.54 7.24
N LEU A 17 -6.49 1.07 8.01
CA LEU A 17 -5.08 1.06 7.63
C LEU A 17 -4.54 -0.38 7.55
N GLY A 18 -4.86 -1.22 8.53
CA GLY A 18 -4.45 -2.63 8.52
C GLY A 18 -4.99 -3.40 7.31
N LEU A 19 -6.26 -3.19 6.94
CA LEU A 19 -6.87 -3.80 5.75
C LEU A 19 -6.21 -3.30 4.45
N TYR A 20 -5.93 -2.00 4.34
CA TYR A 20 -5.19 -1.46 3.20
C TYR A 20 -3.82 -2.12 3.06
N THR A 21 -3.05 -2.19 4.15
CA THR A 21 -1.74 -2.84 4.15
C THR A 21 -1.85 -4.32 3.80
N ALA A 22 -2.87 -5.04 4.28
CA ALA A 22 -3.09 -6.45 3.94
C ALA A 22 -3.34 -6.66 2.43
N PHE A 23 -4.23 -5.87 1.82
CA PHE A 23 -4.46 -5.95 0.37
C PHE A 23 -3.22 -5.56 -0.44
N LEU A 24 -2.46 -4.57 0.02
CA LEU A 24 -1.22 -4.16 -0.63
C LEU A 24 -0.15 -5.25 -0.53
N THR A 25 -0.05 -5.96 0.59
CA THR A 25 0.83 -7.12 0.75
C THR A 25 0.42 -8.25 -0.18
N VAL A 26 -0.89 -8.54 -0.32
CA VAL A 26 -1.40 -9.56 -1.26
C VAL A 26 -1.05 -9.18 -2.70
N LEU A 27 -1.25 -7.91 -3.08
CA LEU A 27 -0.86 -7.39 -4.39
C LEU A 27 0.65 -7.55 -4.62
N SER A 28 1.48 -7.10 -3.67
CA SER A 28 2.94 -7.20 -3.73
C SER A 28 3.42 -8.66 -3.81
N ALA A 29 2.84 -9.57 -3.04
CA ALA A 29 3.19 -11.00 -3.06
C ALA A 29 2.80 -11.67 -4.39
N SER A 30 1.67 -11.28 -4.99
CA SER A 30 1.23 -11.83 -6.27
C SER A 30 2.26 -11.63 -7.39
N ILE A 31 2.96 -10.49 -7.41
CA ILE A 31 4.01 -10.16 -8.39
C ILE A 31 5.20 -11.11 -8.29
N VAL A 32 5.59 -11.50 -7.07
CA VAL A 32 6.67 -12.48 -6.85
C VAL A 32 6.27 -13.87 -7.32
N LEU A 33 4.99 -14.22 -7.18
CA LEU A 33 4.46 -15.51 -7.59
C LEU A 33 4.33 -15.66 -9.12
N MET A 34 4.18 -14.57 -9.88
CA MET A 34 4.03 -14.63 -11.34
C MET A 34 5.12 -15.45 -12.07
N PRO A 35 6.43 -15.15 -11.92
CA PRO A 35 7.48 -15.92 -12.60
C PRO A 35 7.53 -17.39 -12.15
N ILE A 36 7.09 -17.69 -10.92
CA ILE A 36 7.02 -19.07 -10.40
C ILE A 36 5.86 -19.80 -11.08
N GLY A 37 4.69 -19.16 -11.20
CA GLY A 37 3.53 -19.68 -11.90
C GLY A 37 3.84 -20.00 -13.36
N ILE A 38 4.51 -19.07 -14.06
CA ILE A 38 4.91 -19.27 -15.46
C ILE A 38 5.85 -20.48 -15.60
N LYS A 39 6.86 -20.61 -14.73
CA LYS A 39 7.80 -21.74 -14.77
C LYS A 39 7.17 -23.09 -14.44
N MET A 40 6.08 -23.10 -13.65
CA MET A 40 5.39 -24.33 -13.27
C MET A 40 4.18 -24.64 -14.14
N ALA A 41 3.82 -23.77 -15.09
CA ALA A 41 2.63 -23.90 -15.92
C ALA A 41 2.55 -25.24 -16.67
N ASP A 42 3.69 -25.78 -17.10
CA ASP A 42 3.77 -27.08 -17.79
C ASP A 42 3.38 -28.27 -16.90
N LYS A 43 3.49 -28.11 -15.57
CA LYS A 43 3.14 -29.15 -14.59
C LYS A 43 1.78 -28.88 -13.94
N THR A 44 1.48 -27.61 -13.67
CA THR A 44 0.23 -27.20 -13.02
C THR A 44 -0.05 -25.71 -13.25
N MET A 45 -1.28 -25.41 -13.60
CA MET A 45 -1.77 -24.03 -13.77
C MET A 45 -2.23 -23.40 -12.45
N ALA A 46 -2.20 -24.15 -11.34
CA ALA A 46 -2.73 -23.69 -10.06
C ALA A 46 -2.06 -22.39 -9.58
N ILE A 47 -0.72 -22.33 -9.58
CA ILE A 47 0.02 -21.14 -9.12
C ILE A 47 -0.23 -19.94 -10.03
N SER A 48 -0.33 -20.14 -11.34
CA SER A 48 -0.65 -19.09 -12.30
C SER A 48 -2.03 -18.49 -12.02
N TYR A 49 -3.06 -19.32 -11.83
CA TYR A 49 -4.40 -18.83 -11.49
C TYR A 49 -4.46 -18.20 -10.10
N THR A 50 -3.79 -18.77 -9.10
CA THR A 50 -3.73 -18.20 -7.75
C THR A 50 -3.04 -16.84 -7.75
N SER A 51 -1.90 -16.70 -8.43
CA SER A 51 -1.19 -15.42 -8.54
C SER A 51 -2.03 -14.34 -9.23
N GLY A 52 -2.73 -14.70 -10.31
CA GLY A 52 -3.68 -13.79 -10.98
C GLY A 52 -4.85 -13.38 -10.10
N ALA A 53 -5.47 -14.32 -9.38
CA ALA A 53 -6.55 -14.02 -8.44
C ALA A 53 -6.08 -13.11 -7.30
N MET A 54 -4.92 -13.41 -6.70
CA MET A 54 -4.30 -12.57 -5.67
C MET A 54 -4.00 -11.16 -6.19
N PHE A 55 -3.49 -11.04 -7.42
CA PHE A 55 -3.23 -9.75 -8.04
C PHE A 55 -4.50 -8.90 -8.13
N TRP A 56 -5.58 -9.43 -8.70
CA TRP A 56 -6.83 -8.68 -8.86
C TRP A 56 -7.50 -8.34 -7.53
N ILE A 57 -7.58 -9.29 -6.60
CA ILE A 57 -8.15 -9.06 -5.27
C ILE A 57 -7.33 -8.01 -4.51
N GLY A 58 -6.00 -8.14 -4.54
CA GLY A 58 -5.08 -7.20 -3.91
C GLY A 58 -5.20 -5.79 -4.52
N LEU A 59 -5.26 -5.68 -5.85
CA LEU A 59 -5.37 -4.41 -6.56
C LEU A 59 -6.69 -3.70 -6.24
N ILE A 60 -7.81 -4.40 -6.44
CA ILE A 60 -9.15 -3.84 -6.19
C ILE A 60 -9.29 -3.47 -4.71
N GLY A 61 -8.86 -4.35 -3.80
CA GLY A 61 -8.91 -4.11 -2.36
C GLY A 61 -8.08 -2.90 -1.96
N THR A 62 -6.86 -2.77 -2.47
CA THR A 62 -5.96 -1.63 -2.19
C THR A 62 -6.57 -0.31 -2.65
N ILE A 63 -7.09 -0.27 -3.88
CA ILE A 63 -7.73 0.93 -4.45
C ILE A 63 -9.00 1.28 -3.68
N ALA A 64 -9.89 0.30 -3.45
CA ALA A 64 -11.14 0.50 -2.72
C ALA A 64 -10.89 1.05 -1.31
N MET A 65 -9.90 0.49 -0.60
CA MET A 65 -9.53 0.96 0.73
C MET A 65 -8.92 2.37 0.71
N ALA A 66 -8.06 2.69 -0.26
CA ALA A 66 -7.51 4.04 -0.42
C ALA A 66 -8.61 5.08 -0.66
N ILE A 67 -9.57 4.77 -1.53
CA ILE A 67 -10.74 5.62 -1.79
C ILE A 67 -11.59 5.75 -0.54
N PHE A 68 -11.88 4.64 0.15
CA PHE A 68 -12.72 4.64 1.34
C PHE A 68 -12.12 5.46 2.48
N ILE A 69 -10.81 5.34 2.72
CA ILE A 69 -10.08 6.15 3.71
C ILE A 69 -10.16 7.63 3.32
N THR A 70 -9.90 7.95 2.05
CA THR A 70 -9.94 9.33 1.56
C THR A 70 -11.35 9.94 1.68
N TYR A 71 -12.38 9.18 1.33
CA TYR A 71 -13.78 9.59 1.45
C TYR A 71 -14.18 9.80 2.92
N SER A 72 -13.82 8.85 3.80
CA SER A 72 -14.09 8.94 5.24
C SER A 72 -13.42 10.15 5.90
N LYS A 73 -12.20 10.47 5.45
CA LYS A 73 -11.48 11.69 5.84
C LYS A 73 -12.24 12.94 5.40
N CYS A 74 -12.62 13.05 4.12
CA CYS A 74 -13.32 14.22 3.58
C CYS A 74 -14.67 14.47 4.24
N ARG A 75 -15.36 13.42 4.71
CA ARG A 75 -16.66 13.51 5.40
C ARG A 75 -16.54 13.81 6.90
N SER A 76 -15.35 13.69 7.48
CA SER A 76 -15.15 13.97 8.91
C SER A 76 -15.08 15.46 9.16
N SER A 77 -16.19 16.03 9.67
CA SER A 77 -16.27 17.44 10.07
C SER A 77 -15.29 17.78 11.21
N GLU A 78 -15.08 16.84 12.14
CA GLU A 78 -14.10 16.97 13.23
C GLU A 78 -12.67 17.09 12.69
N PHE A 79 -12.29 16.24 11.73
CA PHE A 79 -10.98 16.32 11.09
C PHE A 79 -10.80 17.63 10.33
N LYS A 80 -11.82 18.06 9.57
CA LYS A 80 -11.78 19.32 8.81
C LYS A 80 -11.68 20.56 9.71
N LYS A 81 -12.29 20.50 10.90
CA LYS A 81 -12.20 21.57 11.91
C LYS A 81 -10.81 21.65 12.53
N ASN A 82 -10.19 20.51 12.83
CA ASN A 82 -8.89 20.47 13.51
C ASN A 82 -7.70 20.62 12.55
N TYR A 83 -7.88 20.27 11.27
CA TYR A 83 -6.83 20.33 10.25
C TYR A 83 -7.31 21.02 8.96
N PRO A 84 -7.70 22.30 9.02
CA PRO A 84 -8.28 23.02 7.87
C PRO A 84 -7.30 23.23 6.70
N HIS A 85 -5.99 23.18 6.98
CA HIS A 85 -4.91 23.42 6.00
C HIS A 85 -4.45 22.14 5.28
N LEU A 86 -4.77 20.95 5.79
CA LEU A 86 -4.35 19.66 5.23
C LEU A 86 -5.32 19.18 4.13
N LYS A 87 -5.38 19.92 3.03
CA LYS A 87 -6.19 19.55 1.84
C LYS A 87 -5.45 18.68 0.83
N GLN A 88 -4.13 18.60 0.92
CA GLN A 88 -3.30 17.96 -0.10
C GLN A 88 -3.19 16.45 0.07
N LEU A 89 -3.08 15.77 -1.07
CA LEU A 89 -2.87 14.33 -1.18
C LEU A 89 -1.44 13.97 -0.72
N GLY A 90 -1.30 12.82 -0.07
CA GLY A 90 -0.03 12.33 0.48
C GLY A 90 1.06 12.04 -0.55
N ILE A 91 0.70 11.98 -1.84
CA ILE A 91 1.58 11.61 -2.96
C ILE A 91 2.77 12.57 -3.13
N ILE A 92 2.64 13.84 -2.71
CA ILE A 92 3.66 14.88 -2.94
C ILE A 92 4.50 15.14 -1.67
N HIS A 93 4.14 14.53 -0.54
CA HIS A 93 4.85 14.73 0.72
C HIS A 93 5.79 13.57 0.97
N PHE A 94 7.05 13.89 1.28
CA PHE A 94 8.08 12.91 1.63
C PHE A 94 8.53 13.13 3.06
N PHE A 95 9.01 12.07 3.70
CA PHE A 95 9.72 12.10 4.99
C PHE A 95 8.93 12.75 6.14
N GLN A 96 7.60 12.67 6.14
CA GLN A 96 6.79 13.36 7.15
C GLN A 96 6.85 12.69 8.53
N ASN A 97 7.01 11.37 8.57
CA ASN A 97 7.03 10.58 9.80
C ASN A 97 8.08 9.47 9.69
N THR A 98 8.56 8.95 10.82
CA THR A 98 9.53 7.84 10.86
C THR A 98 9.12 6.61 10.02
N PRO A 99 7.89 6.07 10.11
CA PRO A 99 7.50 4.93 9.28
C PRO A 99 7.42 5.29 7.78
N ALA A 100 7.05 6.53 7.46
CA ALA A 100 6.99 6.99 6.09
C ALA A 100 8.40 7.18 5.49
N LEU A 101 9.35 7.69 6.26
CA LEU A 101 10.76 7.82 5.86
C LEU A 101 11.36 6.46 5.47
N ILE A 102 11.07 5.39 6.23
CA ILE A 102 11.54 4.04 5.89
C ILE A 102 10.97 3.60 4.52
N CYS A 103 9.67 3.79 4.30
CA CYS A 103 9.02 3.45 3.03
C CYS A 103 9.55 4.29 1.86
N ASP A 104 9.81 5.58 2.07
CA ASP A 104 10.33 6.49 1.05
C ASP A 104 11.74 6.08 0.61
N VAL A 105 12.62 5.79 1.57
CA VAL A 105 13.97 5.29 1.28
C VAL A 105 13.89 3.95 0.54
N LEU A 106 13.07 3.01 1.01
CA LEU A 106 12.87 1.72 0.34
C LEU A 106 12.34 1.89 -1.09
N MET A 107 11.44 2.85 -1.31
CA MET A 107 10.91 3.16 -2.64
C MET A 107 12.02 3.68 -3.56
N PHE A 108 12.83 4.65 -3.14
CA PHE A 108 13.93 5.14 -3.98
C PHE A 108 14.99 4.06 -4.26
N LEU A 109 15.36 3.28 -3.24
CA LEU A 109 16.30 2.16 -3.40
C LEU A 109 15.75 1.09 -4.36
N SER A 110 14.46 0.79 -4.29
CA SER A 110 13.84 -0.20 -5.19
C SER A 110 13.67 0.33 -6.62
N ILE A 111 13.47 1.62 -6.84
CA ILE A 111 13.51 2.21 -8.19
C ILE A 111 14.90 2.02 -8.81
N VAL A 112 15.95 2.44 -8.12
CA VAL A 112 17.34 2.31 -8.60
C VAL A 112 17.70 0.84 -8.79
N GLY A 113 17.38 0.00 -7.80
CA GLY A 113 17.59 -1.44 -7.85
C GLY A 113 16.84 -2.10 -9.01
N PHE A 114 15.62 -1.66 -9.32
CA PHE A 114 14.83 -2.23 -10.41
C PHE A 114 15.51 -1.98 -11.75
N VAL A 115 15.99 -0.76 -12.00
CA VAL A 115 16.73 -0.43 -13.23
C VAL A 115 17.99 -1.30 -13.36
N ILE A 116 18.79 -1.41 -12.30
CA ILE A 116 20.02 -2.21 -12.31
C ILE A 116 19.71 -3.68 -12.59
N VAL A 117 18.80 -4.27 -11.82
CA VAL A 117 18.43 -5.68 -11.93
C VAL A 117 17.78 -5.99 -13.27
N ARG A 118 17.00 -5.04 -13.82
CA ARG A 118 16.38 -5.20 -15.14
C ARG A 118 17.39 -5.19 -16.26
N ILE A 119 18.49 -4.45 -16.16
CA ILE A 119 19.56 -4.43 -17.17
C ILE A 119 20.43 -5.70 -17.07
N TRP A 120 20.77 -6.13 -15.85
CA TRP A 120 21.78 -7.19 -15.64
C TRP A 120 21.19 -8.60 -15.54
N PHE A 121 19.94 -8.74 -15.08
CA PHE A 121 19.32 -10.02 -14.74
C PHE A 121 17.89 -10.17 -15.29
N TRP A 122 17.66 -9.69 -16.51
CA TRP A 122 16.33 -9.55 -17.12
C TRP A 122 15.50 -10.85 -17.20
N GLU A 123 16.12 -12.02 -17.34
CA GLU A 123 15.47 -13.35 -17.42
C GLU A 123 15.20 -14.02 -16.06
N THR A 124 15.58 -13.38 -14.96
CA THR A 124 15.51 -13.99 -13.62
C THR A 124 14.26 -13.58 -12.84
N ILE A 125 14.12 -14.13 -11.63
CA ILE A 125 13.06 -13.72 -10.69
C ILE A 125 13.34 -12.35 -10.03
N TYR A 126 14.59 -11.87 -10.07
CA TYR A 126 15.01 -10.67 -9.33
C TYR A 126 14.25 -9.39 -9.72
N PRO A 127 13.94 -9.10 -11.00
CA PRO A 127 13.14 -7.94 -11.37
C PRO A 127 11.76 -7.93 -10.68
N PHE A 128 11.13 -9.10 -10.54
CA PHE A 128 9.81 -9.24 -9.90
C PHE A 128 9.89 -9.03 -8.39
N LEU A 129 10.97 -9.48 -7.74
CA LEU A 129 11.21 -9.22 -6.31
C LEU A 129 11.37 -7.73 -6.04
N VAL A 130 12.17 -7.04 -6.85
CA VAL A 130 12.39 -5.59 -6.68
C VAL A 130 11.11 -4.81 -7.00
N LEU A 131 10.37 -5.20 -8.04
CA LEU A 131 9.08 -4.59 -8.39
C LEU A 131 8.03 -4.79 -7.28
N SER A 132 8.01 -5.96 -6.65
CA SER A 132 7.14 -6.27 -5.51
C SER A 132 7.42 -5.34 -4.31
N ILE A 133 8.71 -5.12 -3.99
CA ILE A 133 9.14 -4.17 -2.95
C ILE A 133 8.78 -2.74 -3.35
N LEU A 134 8.97 -2.37 -4.61
CA LEU A 134 8.63 -1.04 -5.13
C LEU A 134 7.13 -0.75 -4.98
N ILE A 135 6.27 -1.68 -5.39
CA ILE A 135 4.81 -1.49 -5.30
C ILE A 135 4.36 -1.40 -3.84
N PHE A 136 4.91 -2.24 -2.96
CA PHE A 136 4.60 -2.16 -1.54
C PHE A 136 5.06 -0.85 -0.91
N SER A 137 6.33 -0.46 -1.14
CA SER A 137 6.90 0.77 -0.58
C SER A 137 6.22 2.02 -1.12
N PHE A 138 5.89 2.07 -2.42
CA PHE A 138 5.13 3.17 -3.03
C PHE A 138 3.71 3.28 -2.47
N GLY A 139 2.98 2.16 -2.30
CA GLY A 139 1.65 2.17 -1.71
C GLY A 139 1.68 2.65 -0.26
N MET A 140 2.66 2.17 0.53
CA MET A 140 2.87 2.63 1.90
C MET A 140 3.32 4.10 1.96
N HIS A 141 4.17 4.58 1.05
CA HIS A 141 4.50 6.00 0.91
C HIS A 141 3.23 6.84 0.74
N CYS A 142 2.35 6.48 -0.20
CA CYS A 142 1.10 7.20 -0.46
C CYS A 142 0.15 7.24 0.76
N MET A 143 0.16 6.18 1.58
CA MET A 143 -0.73 6.05 2.73
C MET A 143 -0.17 6.68 4.02
N LEU A 144 1.14 6.51 4.25
CA LEU A 144 1.84 6.96 5.45
C LEU A 144 2.31 8.42 5.36
N ASN A 145 2.52 8.95 4.15
CA ASN A 145 2.74 10.37 3.96
C ASN A 145 1.42 11.13 3.80
N GLY A 146 1.34 12.28 4.45
CA GLY A 146 0.24 13.22 4.29
C GLY A 146 -0.99 12.97 5.15
N SER A 147 -2.10 13.53 4.66
CA SER A 147 -3.34 13.70 5.42
C SER A 147 -4.07 12.39 5.76
N ASN A 148 -3.81 11.29 5.04
CA ASN A 148 -4.42 9.98 5.30
C ASN A 148 -3.85 9.31 6.55
N TYR A 149 -2.53 9.41 6.76
CA TYR A 149 -1.87 8.92 7.98
C TYR A 149 -2.29 9.72 9.21
N ILE A 150 -2.36 11.04 9.08
CA ILE A 150 -2.84 11.93 10.15
C ILE A 150 -4.29 11.57 10.51
N TYR A 151 -5.15 11.35 9.51
CA TYR A 151 -6.54 10.95 9.75
C TYR A 151 -6.66 9.60 10.46
N THR A 152 -5.87 8.60 10.04
CA THR A 152 -5.93 7.25 10.63
C THR A 152 -5.38 7.20 12.05
N ASN A 153 -4.42 8.08 12.40
CA ASN A 153 -3.89 8.23 13.75
C ASN A 153 -4.53 9.35 14.58
N PHE A 154 -5.51 10.07 14.02
CA PHE A 154 -6.19 11.18 14.69
C PHE A 154 -6.99 10.68 15.92
N LYS A 155 -6.76 11.32 17.08
CA LYS A 155 -7.42 11.04 18.38
C LYS A 155 -8.73 11.82 18.55
#